data_AF-A0A0H3KIQ6-F1
#
_entry.id   AF-A0A0H3KIQ6-F1
#
_cell.length_a   1.000
_cell.length_b   1.000
_cell.length_c   1.000
_cell.angle_alpha   90.00
_cell.angle_beta   90.00
_cell.angle_gamma   90.00
#
_symmetry.space_group_name_H-M   'P 1'
#
loop_
_entity.id
_entity.type
_entity.pdbx_description
1 polymer ?
#
loop_
_entity_poly.entity_id
_entity_poly.type
_entity_poly.pdbx_seq_one_letter_code
_entity_poly.pdbx_strand_id
1 'polypeptide(L)'
;MLSPHEFATLMLVRHAPDQLDMTRAELDTLLERQLVMLEHAAGGARRAHLTARGRSLLDAFDPTPPAPARRRPPRLDGNVADDAPPPHARIAANPANDGVSESSA
;
A
#
# COMPACT_ATOMS: atom_id res chain seq x y z
N MET A 1 35.73 7.84 7.85
CA MET A 1 34.64 7.42 8.76
C MET A 1 33.68 8.57 8.94
N LEU A 2 32.40 8.33 9.28
CA LEU A 2 31.45 9.41 9.53
C LEU A 2 31.77 10.07 10.88
N SER A 3 31.97 11.39 10.90
CA SER A 3 32.07 12.13 12.16
C SER A 3 30.69 12.21 12.84
N PRO A 4 30.62 12.43 14.17
CA PRO A 4 29.33 12.62 14.85
C PRO A 4 28.49 13.75 14.25
N HIS A 5 29.14 14.79 13.71
CA HIS A 5 28.48 15.94 13.10
C HIS A 5 27.92 15.59 11.72
N GLU A 6 28.66 14.82 10.92
CA GLU A 6 28.19 14.30 9.64
C GLU A 6 26.97 13.37 9.82
N PHE A 7 27.00 12.53 10.85
CA PHE A 7 25.88 11.66 11.18
C PHE A 7 24.64 12.45 11.61
N ALA A 8 24.81 13.49 12.44
CA ALA A 8 23.70 14.37 12.85
C ALA A 8 23.08 15.10 11.64
N THR A 9 23.89 15.59 10.71
CA THR A 9 23.41 16.17 9.46
C THR A 9 22.62 15.14 8.64
N LEU A 10 23.12 13.90 8.52
CA LEU A 10 22.42 12.83 7.80
C LEU A 10 21.04 12.50 8.43
N MET A 11 20.96 12.49 9.77
CA MET A 11 19.68 12.34 10.50
C MET A 11 18.74 13.53 10.25
N LEU A 12 19.27 14.76 10.22
CA LEU A 12 18.47 15.95 9.88
C LEU A 12 17.92 15.87 8.45
N VAL A 13 18.65 15.31 7.48
CA VAL A 13 18.15 15.13 6.10
C VAL A 13 16.94 14.18 6.09
N ARG A 14 16.93 13.16 6.96
CA ARG A 14 15.80 12.20 7.08
C ARG A 14 14.54 12.85 7.64
N HIS A 15 14.68 13.66 8.69
CA HIS A 15 13.56 14.09 9.52
C HIS A 15 13.12 15.55 9.27
N ALA A 16 14.05 16.42 8.85
CA ALA A 16 13.81 17.85 8.69
C ALA A 16 14.67 18.43 7.55
N PRO A 17 14.45 18.00 6.28
CA PRO A 17 15.21 18.49 5.12
C PRO A 17 15.08 20.00 4.90
N ASP A 18 14.00 20.62 5.37
CA ASP A 18 13.76 22.07 5.27
C ASP A 18 14.52 22.89 6.33
N GLN A 19 14.96 22.28 7.44
CA GLN A 19 15.72 22.97 8.50
C GLN A 19 17.23 22.86 8.30
N LEU A 20 17.66 22.17 7.24
CA LEU A 20 19.06 21.98 6.95
C LEU A 20 19.66 23.21 6.30
N ASP A 21 20.80 23.62 6.87
CA ASP A 21 21.64 24.62 6.26
C ASP A 21 22.39 24.01 5.07
N MET A 22 22.03 24.46 3.86
CA MET A 22 22.61 24.00 2.60
C MET A 22 24.06 24.49 2.37
N THR A 23 24.60 25.31 3.28
CA THR A 23 25.97 25.86 3.20
C THR A 23 26.97 25.11 4.09
N ARG A 24 26.51 24.10 4.84
CA ARG A 24 27.35 23.30 5.73
C ARG A 24 28.32 22.39 4.97
N ALA A 25 29.59 22.44 5.35
CA ALA A 25 30.64 21.59 4.77
C ALA A 25 30.38 20.08 4.97
N GLU A 26 29.64 19.70 6.03
CA GLU A 26 29.24 18.31 6.23
C GLU A 26 28.31 17.83 5.10
N LEU A 27 27.47 18.71 4.55
CA LEU A 27 26.57 18.37 3.45
C LEU A 27 27.35 18.06 2.18
N ASP A 28 28.39 18.85 1.89
CA ASP A 28 29.31 18.60 0.77
C ASP A 28 30.01 17.24 0.94
N THR A 29 30.45 16.92 2.16
CA THR A 29 31.08 15.62 2.45
C THR A 29 30.10 14.46 2.28
N LEU A 30 28.84 14.64 2.67
CA LEU A 30 27.79 13.64 2.47
C LEU A 30 27.42 13.47 0.98
N LEU A 31 27.51 14.54 0.19
CA LEU A 31 27.31 14.52 -1.26
C LEU A 31 28.43 13.80 -1.98
N GLU A 32 29.68 14.11 -1.63
CA GLU A 32 30.87 13.42 -2.16
C GLU A 32 30.80 11.91 -1.91
N ARG A 33 30.28 11.52 -0.73
CA ARG A 33 30.08 10.11 -0.35
C ARG A 33 28.80 9.49 -0.93
N GLN A 34 28.01 10.26 -1.67
CA GLN A 34 26.75 9.83 -2.28
C GLN A 34 25.72 9.31 -1.26
N LEU A 35 25.74 9.85 -0.04
CA LEU A 35 24.77 9.52 1.01
C LEU A 35 23.54 10.43 0.93
N VAL A 36 23.73 11.64 0.41
CA VAL A 36 22.67 12.62 0.16
C VAL A 36 22.78 13.11 -1.28
N MET A 37 21.70 13.70 -1.77
CA MET A 37 21.58 14.33 -3.08
C MET A 37 20.83 15.64 -2.91
N LEU A 38 21.15 16.63 -3.72
CA LEU A 38 20.44 17.91 -3.70
C LEU A 38 19.50 18.02 -4.88
N GLU A 39 18.24 18.28 -4.59
CA GLU A 39 17.19 18.51 -5.57
C GLU A 39 16.86 20.01 -5.62
N HIS A 40 16.70 20.54 -6.83
CA HIS A 40 16.25 21.91 -7.04
C HIS A 40 14.73 21.92 -7.16
N ALA A 41 14.07 22.48 -6.16
CA ALA A 41 12.62 22.68 -6.21
C ALA A 41 12.28 23.85 -7.15
N ALA A 42 11.07 23.82 -7.72
CA ALA A 42 10.59 24.76 -8.75
C ALA A 42 10.50 26.26 -8.33
N GLY A 43 10.99 26.63 -7.15
CA GLY A 43 11.06 28.00 -6.65
C GLY A 43 12.48 28.48 -6.34
N GLY A 44 13.52 27.81 -6.83
CA GLY A 44 14.92 28.14 -6.52
C GLY A 44 15.38 27.64 -5.15
N ALA A 45 14.51 27.01 -4.37
CA ALA A 45 14.87 26.34 -3.14
C ALA A 45 15.62 25.04 -3.44
N ARG A 46 16.75 24.83 -2.78
CA ARG A 46 17.57 23.62 -2.90
C ARG A 46 17.31 22.75 -1.67
N ARG A 47 16.89 21.51 -1.87
CA ARG A 47 16.53 20.57 -0.81
C ARG A 47 17.49 19.39 -0.80
N ALA A 48 17.86 18.94 0.38
CA ALA A 48 18.65 17.74 0.57
C ALA A 48 17.75 16.52 0.72
N HIS A 49 18.08 15.45 -0.01
CA HIS A 49 17.38 14.17 0.00
C HIS A 49 18.37 13.04 0.27
N LEU A 50 17.95 12.04 1.04
CA LEU A 50 18.76 10.83 1.24
C LEU A 50 18.80 10.00 -0.03
N THR A 51 19.99 9.51 -0.39
CA THR A 51 20.13 8.46 -1.40
C THR A 51 19.70 7.12 -0.82
N ALA A 52 19.54 6.11 -1.68
CA ALA A 52 19.31 4.73 -1.23
C ALA A 52 20.41 4.27 -0.24
N ARG A 53 21.67 4.64 -0.50
CA ARG A 53 22.82 4.32 0.36
C ARG A 53 22.74 5.02 1.72
N GLY A 54 22.38 6.31 1.74
CA GLY A 54 22.18 7.05 2.99
C GLY A 54 21.06 6.46 3.84
N ARG A 55 19.95 6.06 3.22
CA ARG A 55 18.85 5.35 3.91
C ARG A 55 19.29 4.02 4.48
N SER A 56 19.89 3.13 3.70
CA SER A 56 20.35 1.84 4.21
C SER A 56 21.36 1.97 5.34
N LEU A 57 22.20 3.02 5.33
CA LEU A 57 23.12 3.31 6.43
C LEU A 57 22.34 3.70 7.69
N LEU A 58 21.40 4.65 7.60
CA LEU A 58 20.58 5.04 8.75
C LEU A 58 19.71 3.90 9.27
N ASP A 59 19.11 3.09 8.40
CA ASP A 59 18.29 1.94 8.77
C ASP A 59 19.11 0.83 9.46
N ALA A 60 20.43 0.77 9.21
CA ALA A 60 21.31 -0.12 9.96
C ALA A 60 21.59 0.35 11.41
N PHE A 61 21.47 1.66 11.67
CA PHE A 61 21.63 2.25 13.01
C PHE A 61 20.31 2.39 13.76
N ASP A 62 19.21 2.45 13.04
CA ASP A 62 17.85 2.51 13.57
C ASP A 62 17.12 1.23 13.16
N PRO A 63 17.25 0.12 13.92
CA PRO A 63 16.55 -1.11 13.67
C PRO A 63 15.07 -0.94 14.04
N THR A 64 14.40 0.05 13.46
CA THR A 64 12.95 0.05 13.40
C THR A 64 12.59 -1.00 12.36
N PRO A 65 12.01 -2.15 12.74
CA PRO A 65 11.62 -3.16 11.77
C PRO A 65 10.70 -2.49 10.74
N PRO A 66 10.91 -2.72 9.43
CA PRO A 66 10.02 -2.16 8.42
C PRO A 66 8.60 -2.56 8.79
N ALA A 67 7.71 -1.58 8.94
CA ALA A 67 6.32 -1.83 9.29
C ALA A 67 5.81 -2.96 8.38
N PRO A 68 5.19 -4.02 8.94
CA PRO A 68 4.87 -5.21 8.17
C PRO A 68 4.08 -4.76 6.96
N ALA A 69 4.60 -5.07 5.77
CA ALA A 69 3.97 -4.77 4.50
C ALA A 69 2.52 -5.20 4.64
N ARG A 70 1.60 -4.22 4.69
CA ARG A 70 0.18 -4.48 4.87
C ARG A 70 -0.21 -5.45 3.78
N ARG A 71 -0.31 -6.73 4.13
CA ARG A 71 -0.80 -7.77 3.23
C ARG A 71 -2.14 -7.26 2.79
N ARG A 72 -2.21 -6.78 1.55
CA ARG A 72 -3.46 -6.36 0.94
C ARG A 72 -4.36 -7.58 1.08
N PRO A 73 -5.46 -7.52 1.85
CA PRO A 73 -6.30 -8.68 2.02
C PRO A 73 -6.72 -9.15 0.61
N PRO A 74 -6.74 -10.47 0.35
CA PRO A 74 -7.25 -10.97 -0.92
C PRO A 74 -8.64 -10.35 -1.10
N ARG A 75 -8.85 -9.67 -2.23
CA ARG A 75 -10.19 -9.27 -2.60
C ARG A 75 -10.98 -10.57 -2.68
N LEU A 76 -11.92 -10.76 -1.77
CA LEU A 76 -13.00 -11.69 -2.02
C LEU A 76 -13.75 -11.08 -3.20
N ASP A 77 -13.38 -11.48 -4.41
CA ASP A 77 -14.25 -11.33 -5.57
C ASP A 77 -15.47 -12.18 -5.26
N GLY A 78 -16.47 -11.52 -4.67
CA GLY A 78 -17.80 -12.05 -4.49
C GLY A 78 -18.38 -12.28 -5.88
N ASN A 79 -18.26 -13.50 -6.37
CA ASN A 79 -19.14 -14.01 -7.41
C ASN A 79 -19.47 -15.47 -7.14
N VAL A 80 -20.38 -15.67 -6.17
CA VAL A 80 -21.23 -16.86 -6.11
C VAL A 80 -22.67 -16.34 -6.19
N ALA A 81 -23.03 -15.92 -7.40
CA ALA A 81 -24.41 -15.70 -7.80
C ALA A 81 -24.66 -16.66 -8.96
N ASP A 82 -24.86 -17.95 -8.67
CA ASP A 82 -25.66 -18.86 -9.48
C ASP A 82 -25.84 -20.20 -8.74
N ASP A 83 -26.76 -20.25 -7.77
CA ASP A 83 -27.47 -21.48 -7.40
C ASP A 83 -28.87 -21.07 -6.89
N ALA A 84 -29.65 -20.50 -7.79
CA ALA A 84 -31.09 -20.39 -7.61
C ALA A 84 -31.72 -21.45 -8.54
N PRO A 85 -32.42 -22.47 -8.01
CA PRO A 85 -33.08 -23.44 -8.87
C PRO A 85 -34.19 -22.75 -9.69
N PRO A 86 -34.34 -23.08 -10.98
CA PRO A 86 -35.32 -22.43 -11.85
C PRO A 86 -36.75 -22.80 -11.41
N PRO A 87 -37.69 -21.84 -11.37
CA PRO A 87 -39.10 -22.16 -11.19
C PRO A 87 -39.64 -22.76 -12.48
N HIS A 88 -39.85 -24.08 -12.49
CA HIS A 88 -40.53 -24.75 -13.60
C HIS A 88 -41.96 -24.23 -13.72
N ALA A 89 -42.12 -23.37 -14.72
CA ALA A 89 -43.29 -23.12 -15.55
C ALA A 89 -44.60 -23.76 -15.09
N ARG A 90 -45.53 -22.88 -14.71
CA ARG A 90 -46.98 -23.11 -14.74
C ARG A 90 -47.37 -23.74 -16.08
N ILE A 91 -47.82 -25.00 -16.05
CA ILE A 91 -48.63 -25.56 -17.13
C ILE A 91 -50.08 -25.53 -16.64
N ALA A 92 -50.81 -24.57 -17.20
CA ALA A 92 -52.26 -24.59 -17.25
C ALA A 92 -52.72 -25.50 -18.41
N ALA A 93 -53.97 -25.97 -18.30
CA ALA A 93 -54.75 -26.81 -19.24
C ALA A 93 -54.52 -28.33 -19.05
N ASN A 94 -55.55 -29.19 -19.03
CA ASN A 94 -56.95 -29.05 -19.40
C ASN A 94 -57.79 -30.19 -18.76
N PRO A 95 -59.10 -30.39 -19.06
CA PRO A 95 -60.12 -30.77 -18.08
C PRO A 95 -60.62 -32.21 -18.32
N ALA A 96 -61.68 -32.57 -17.60
CA ALA A 96 -62.55 -33.70 -17.89
C ALA A 96 -61.91 -35.10 -17.79
N ASN A 97 -62.17 -35.77 -16.67
CA ASN A 97 -62.79 -37.08 -16.79
C ASN A 97 -63.80 -37.32 -15.68
N ASP A 98 -64.97 -37.70 -16.16
CA ASP A 98 -66.16 -38.18 -15.49
C ASP A 98 -65.91 -39.57 -14.88
N GLY A 99 -66.73 -39.96 -13.90
CA GLY A 99 -66.57 -41.21 -13.15
C GLY A 99 -67.07 -41.00 -11.72
N VAL A 100 -68.36 -40.77 -11.52
CA VAL A 100 -69.40 -41.81 -11.39
C VAL A 100 -69.04 -42.83 -10.31
N SER A 101 -69.75 -42.65 -9.18
CA SER A 101 -70.37 -43.65 -8.31
C SER A 101 -69.60 -44.90 -7.88
N GLU A 102 -69.53 -45.11 -6.56
CA GLU A 102 -70.06 -46.28 -5.82
C GLU A 102 -69.97 -45.91 -4.32
N SER A 103 -71.07 -45.79 -3.54
CA SER A 103 -71.93 -46.86 -2.99
C SER A 103 -71.08 -47.92 -2.26
N SER A 104 -71.28 -48.34 -1.02
CA SER A 104 -72.44 -48.46 -0.13
C SER A 104 -71.89 -48.74 1.29
N ALA A 105 -72.52 -48.21 2.34
CA ALA A 105 -73.45 -48.90 3.26
C ALA A 105 -72.74 -49.68 4.38
#